data_AF-A0A160PPW0-F1
#
_entry.id   AF-A0A160PPW0-F1
#
_cell.length_a   1.000
_cell.length_b   1.000
_cell.length_c   1.000
_cell.angle_alpha   90.00
_cell.angle_beta   90.00
_cell.angle_gamma   90.00
#
_symmetry.space_group_name_H-M   'P 1'
#
loop_
_entity.id
_entity.type
_entity.pdbx_description
1 polymer ?
#
loop_
_entity_poly.entity_id
_entity_poly.type
_entity_poly.pdbx_seq_one_letter_code
_entity_poly.pdbx_strand_id
1 'polypeptide(L)'
;MVRPPSRTPPSTVEARLHAAQEAERAATQRVQQASRARLAELLRLPPHERLAHLDDPALVGPDRISLRRSLQADLTRPQLRWRPGGRLRALVHRLGAAALRQLLHPAVLGLAGITGVWLYTAWSATPQLAISTQALASNLIGPDGRVESYTFPARTWVPVERLDAQVAQIRVWYSGQRYGHGTVWRTGLDLSR
;
A
#
# COMPACT_ATOMS: atom_id res chain seq x y z
N MET A 1 6.35 -74.34 -1.73
CA MET A 1 5.82 -73.71 -2.96
C MET A 1 4.71 -72.74 -2.54
N VAL A 2 5.03 -71.47 -2.28
CA VAL A 2 5.02 -70.31 -3.22
C VAL A 2 3.64 -70.08 -3.85
N ARG A 3 3.02 -69.01 -3.37
CA ARG A 3 1.75 -68.40 -3.81
C ARG A 3 2.02 -67.54 -5.06
N PRO A 4 1.05 -67.39 -5.99
CA PRO A 4 0.93 -66.16 -6.75
C PRO A 4 -0.24 -65.31 -6.22
N PRO A 5 -0.10 -63.97 -6.22
CA PRO A 5 -1.09 -63.03 -5.72
C PRO A 5 -2.25 -62.85 -6.72
N SER A 6 -3.47 -62.84 -6.20
CA SER A 6 -4.67 -62.44 -6.93
C SER A 6 -4.59 -60.96 -7.31
N ARG A 7 -4.20 -60.68 -8.56
CA ARG A 7 -4.34 -59.36 -9.19
C ARG A 7 -5.84 -59.07 -9.39
N THR A 8 -6.41 -58.18 -8.59
CA THR A 8 -7.68 -57.51 -8.90
C THR A 8 -7.56 -56.74 -10.23
N PRO A 9 -8.61 -56.72 -11.08
CA PRO A 9 -8.51 -56.17 -12.43
C PRO A 9 -8.38 -54.63 -12.42
N PRO A 10 -7.56 -54.05 -13.31
CA PRO A 10 -7.28 -52.61 -13.38
C PRO A 10 -8.53 -51.73 -13.58
N SER A 11 -9.59 -52.30 -14.18
CA SER A 11 -10.86 -51.61 -14.46
C SER A 11 -11.56 -51.06 -13.21
N THR A 12 -11.38 -51.68 -12.05
CA THR A 12 -12.04 -51.25 -10.80
C THR A 12 -11.34 -50.07 -10.14
N VAL A 13 -10.02 -49.95 -10.29
CA VAL A 13 -9.24 -48.82 -9.77
C VAL A 13 -9.40 -47.61 -10.69
N GLU A 14 -9.35 -47.82 -12.00
CA GLU A 14 -9.59 -46.77 -13.01
C GLU A 14 -11.02 -46.21 -12.90
N ALA A 15 -12.04 -47.07 -12.70
CA ALA A 15 -13.41 -46.62 -12.48
C ALA A 15 -13.56 -45.79 -11.19
N ARG A 16 -12.88 -46.17 -10.09
CA ARG A 16 -12.87 -45.40 -8.84
C ARG A 16 -12.14 -44.06 -9.01
N LEU A 17 -11.04 -44.05 -9.75
CA LEU A 17 -10.31 -42.82 -10.07
C LEU A 17 -11.19 -41.88 -10.90
N HIS A 18 -11.88 -42.41 -11.92
CA HIS A 18 -12.78 -41.62 -12.76
C HIS A 18 -13.95 -41.05 -11.96
N ALA A 19 -14.60 -41.87 -11.12
CA ALA A 19 -15.67 -41.42 -10.23
C ALA A 19 -15.19 -40.36 -9.22
N ALA A 20 -13.96 -40.50 -8.69
CA ALA A 20 -13.36 -39.50 -7.81
C ALA A 20 -13.07 -38.18 -8.55
N GLN A 21 -12.57 -38.23 -9.79
CA GLN A 21 -12.35 -37.05 -10.62
C GLN A 21 -13.65 -36.35 -11.00
N GLU A 22 -14.71 -37.11 -11.30
CA GLU A 22 -16.05 -36.56 -11.54
C GLU A 22 -16.61 -35.89 -10.29
N ALA A 23 -16.45 -36.51 -9.12
CA ALA A 23 -16.87 -35.93 -7.85
C ALA A 23 -16.10 -34.65 -7.52
N GLU A 24 -14.79 -34.61 -7.77
CA GLU A 24 -13.95 -33.43 -7.61
C GLU A 24 -14.38 -32.29 -8.56
N ARG A 25 -14.65 -32.60 -9.83
CA ARG A 25 -15.16 -31.63 -10.80
C ARG A 25 -16.52 -31.08 -10.37
N ALA A 26 -17.43 -31.95 -9.95
CA ALA A 26 -18.75 -31.55 -9.46
C ALA A 26 -18.65 -30.67 -8.20
N ALA A 27 -17.77 -31.01 -7.26
CA ALA A 27 -17.52 -30.20 -6.06
C ALA A 27 -16.94 -28.83 -6.43
N THR A 28 -15.96 -28.79 -7.32
CA THR A 28 -15.34 -27.54 -7.81
C THR A 28 -16.37 -26.64 -8.49
N GLN A 29 -17.24 -27.21 -9.32
CA GLN A 29 -18.32 -26.46 -9.98
C GLN A 29 -19.31 -25.86 -8.98
N ARG A 30 -19.69 -26.60 -7.94
CA ARG A 30 -20.58 -26.08 -6.87
C ARG A 30 -19.94 -24.92 -6.12
N VAL A 31 -18.66 -25.02 -5.78
CA VAL A 31 -17.91 -23.94 -5.11
C VAL A 31 -17.84 -22.70 -6.01
N GLN A 32 -17.56 -22.87 -7.30
CA GLN A 32 -17.56 -21.76 -8.26
C GLN A 32 -18.95 -21.11 -8.40
N GLN A 33 -20.01 -21.91 -8.43
CA GLN A 33 -21.38 -21.39 -8.50
C GLN A 33 -21.74 -20.59 -7.24
N ALA A 34 -21.40 -21.10 -6.05
CA ALA A 34 -21.62 -20.39 -4.78
C ALA A 34 -20.82 -19.08 -4.72
N SER A 35 -19.56 -19.09 -5.17
CA SER A 35 -18.70 -17.91 -5.25
C SER A 35 -19.26 -16.84 -6.20
N ARG A 36 -19.79 -17.25 -7.36
CA ARG A 36 -20.44 -16.32 -8.31
C ARG A 36 -21.71 -15.70 -7.75
N ALA A 37 -22.54 -16.49 -7.05
CA ALA A 37 -23.74 -15.98 -6.39
C ALA A 37 -23.36 -14.94 -5.34
N ARG A 38 -22.33 -15.23 -4.52
CA ARG A 38 -21.80 -14.31 -3.52
C ARG A 38 -21.23 -13.03 -4.14
N LEU A 39 -20.47 -13.14 -5.22
CA LEU A 39 -19.95 -11.98 -5.95
C LEU A 39 -21.09 -11.08 -6.45
N ALA A 40 -22.16 -11.67 -6.98
CA ALA A 40 -23.31 -10.91 -7.48
C ALA A 40 -24.03 -10.14 -6.37
N GLU A 41 -24.13 -10.72 -5.16
CA GLU A 41 -24.64 -10.00 -3.99
C GLU A 41 -23.74 -8.81 -3.62
N LEU A 42 -22.43 -9.03 -3.55
CA LEU A 42 -21.48 -7.97 -3.18
C LEU A 42 -21.47 -6.82 -4.19
N LEU A 43 -21.57 -7.10 -5.49
CA LEU A 43 -21.61 -6.06 -6.53
C LEU A 43 -22.86 -5.17 -6.48
N ARG A 44 -23.94 -5.60 -5.81
CA ARG A 44 -25.13 -4.77 -5.58
C ARG A 44 -24.94 -3.75 -4.47
N LEU A 45 -24.01 -3.99 -3.56
CA LEU A 45 -23.73 -3.09 -2.44
C LEU A 45 -23.02 -1.81 -2.92
N PRO A 46 -23.16 -0.70 -2.20
CA PRO A 46 -22.41 0.50 -2.50
C PRO A 46 -20.89 0.27 -2.32
N PRO A 47 -20.03 1.01 -3.03
CA PRO A 47 -18.58 0.74 -3.07
C PRO A 47 -17.90 0.70 -1.70
N HIS A 48 -18.38 1.49 -0.74
CA HIS A 48 -17.79 1.57 0.60
C HIS A 48 -18.05 0.30 1.42
N GLU A 49 -19.23 -0.31 1.32
CA GLU A 49 -19.55 -1.58 1.99
C GLU A 49 -18.82 -2.77 1.35
N ARG A 50 -18.60 -2.72 0.03
CA ARG A 50 -17.81 -3.72 -0.70
C ARG A 50 -16.36 -3.83 -0.22
N LEU A 51 -15.77 -2.74 0.28
CA LEU A 51 -14.39 -2.74 0.78
C LEU A 51 -14.20 -3.64 2.01
N ALA A 52 -15.22 -3.74 2.88
CA ALA A 52 -15.18 -4.62 4.05
C ALA A 52 -15.17 -6.11 3.67
N HIS A 53 -15.48 -6.45 2.41
CA HIS A 53 -15.63 -7.81 1.90
C HIS A 53 -14.51 -8.21 0.92
N LEU A 54 -13.43 -7.43 0.85
CA LEU A 54 -12.28 -7.72 -0.03
C LEU A 54 -11.62 -9.07 0.23
N ASP A 55 -11.60 -9.49 1.50
CA ASP A 55 -11.02 -10.75 1.97
C ASP A 55 -12.08 -11.81 2.31
N ASP A 56 -13.30 -11.69 1.76
CA ASP A 56 -14.38 -12.67 2.02
C ASP A 56 -13.90 -14.09 1.65
N PRO A 57 -13.87 -15.04 2.61
CA PRO A 57 -13.42 -16.41 2.37
C PRO A 57 -14.37 -17.18 1.44
N ALA A 58 -15.62 -16.72 1.26
CA ALA A 58 -16.58 -17.34 0.36
C ALA A 58 -16.30 -17.09 -1.13
N LEU A 59 -15.38 -16.17 -1.45
CA LEU A 59 -14.97 -15.86 -2.83
C LEU A 59 -13.71 -16.64 -3.24
N VAL A 60 -13.80 -17.34 -4.37
CA VAL A 60 -12.66 -18.00 -5.02
C VAL A 60 -11.78 -16.93 -5.68
N GLY A 61 -10.47 -17.22 -5.82
CA GLY A 61 -9.46 -16.28 -6.34
C GLY A 61 -9.85 -15.44 -7.58
N PRO A 62 -10.43 -16.01 -8.66
CA PRO A 62 -10.81 -15.23 -9.84
C PRO A 62 -11.94 -14.23 -9.57
N ASP A 63 -12.91 -14.60 -8.74
CA ASP A 63 -14.05 -13.75 -8.39
C ASP A 63 -13.60 -12.61 -7.46
N ARG A 64 -12.63 -12.88 -6.56
CA ARG A 64 -11.98 -11.86 -5.73
C ARG A 64 -11.24 -10.80 -6.57
N ILE A 65 -10.56 -11.22 -7.62
CA ILE A 65 -9.90 -10.30 -8.57
C ILE A 65 -10.93 -9.43 -9.28
N SER A 66 -12.07 -9.99 -9.66
CA SER A 66 -13.16 -9.28 -10.33
C SER A 66 -13.77 -8.22 -9.41
N LEU A 67 -14.00 -8.53 -8.13
CA LEU A 67 -14.45 -7.58 -7.11
C LEU A 67 -13.45 -6.41 -6.96
N ARG A 68 -12.15 -6.70 -6.87
CA ARG A 68 -11.10 -5.68 -6.73
C ARG A 68 -11.02 -4.74 -7.94
N ARG A 69 -11.15 -5.27 -9.16
CA ARG A 69 -11.19 -4.43 -10.37
C ARG A 69 -12.42 -3.52 -10.42
N SER A 70 -13.59 -4.03 -10.01
CA SER A 70 -14.81 -3.21 -9.93
C SER A 70 -14.66 -2.07 -8.92
N LEU A 71 -14.12 -2.36 -7.73
CA LEU A 71 -13.81 -1.34 -6.72
C LEU A 71 -12.81 -0.31 -7.24
N GLN A 72 -11.76 -0.75 -7.92
CA GLN A 72 -10.78 0.15 -8.53
C GLN A 72 -11.47 1.05 -9.57
N ALA A 73 -12.32 0.52 -10.45
CA ALA A 73 -13.03 1.33 -11.44
C ALA A 73 -13.96 2.39 -10.80
N ASP A 74 -14.63 2.04 -9.70
CA ASP A 74 -15.52 2.96 -8.98
C ASP A 74 -14.76 4.04 -8.22
N LEU A 75 -13.62 3.70 -7.59
CA LEU A 75 -12.79 4.63 -6.83
C LEU A 75 -11.89 5.51 -7.71
N THR A 76 -11.51 5.04 -8.89
CA THR A 76 -10.65 5.79 -9.82
C THR A 76 -11.45 6.79 -10.66
N ARG A 77 -12.79 6.85 -10.55
CA ARG A 77 -13.58 7.90 -11.20
C ARG A 77 -13.45 9.21 -10.41
N PRO A 78 -12.75 10.23 -10.92
CA PRO A 78 -12.81 11.57 -10.33
C PRO A 78 -14.24 12.09 -10.50
N GLN A 79 -15.04 12.06 -9.43
CA GLN A 79 -16.40 12.59 -9.43
C GLN A 79 -16.47 14.12 -9.59
N LEU A 80 -15.34 14.83 -9.67
CA LEU A 80 -15.32 16.26 -9.91
C LEU A 80 -15.44 16.59 -11.39
N ARG A 81 -16.65 16.46 -11.94
CA ARG A 81 -17.07 17.31 -13.08
C ARG A 81 -17.42 18.70 -12.55
N TRP A 82 -16.41 19.45 -12.13
CA TRP A 82 -16.55 20.89 -11.90
C TRP A 82 -16.77 21.57 -13.24
N ARG A 83 -18.03 21.88 -13.55
CA ARG A 83 -18.37 22.88 -14.56
C ARG A 83 -18.64 24.17 -13.82
N PRO A 84 -17.65 25.06 -13.63
CA PRO A 84 -17.92 26.35 -13.04
C PRO A 84 -18.88 27.09 -13.97
N GLY A 85 -20.12 27.29 -13.51
CA GLY A 85 -21.11 28.07 -14.24
C GLY A 85 -20.55 29.47 -14.52
N GLY A 86 -20.90 30.06 -15.67
CA GLY A 86 -20.31 31.32 -16.16
C GLY A 86 -20.36 32.49 -15.15
N ARG A 87 -21.26 32.44 -14.16
CA ARG A 87 -21.35 33.41 -13.07
C ARG A 87 -20.17 33.36 -12.10
N LEU A 88 -19.59 32.18 -11.83
CA LEU A 88 -18.39 32.03 -11.00
C LEU A 88 -17.16 32.62 -11.68
N ARG A 89 -17.06 32.48 -13.01
CA ARG A 89 -15.97 33.05 -13.82
C ARG A 89 -15.99 34.59 -13.79
N ALA A 90 -17.18 35.19 -13.85
CA ALA A 90 -17.35 36.64 -13.76
C ALA A 90 -17.02 37.20 -12.37
N LEU A 91 -17.40 36.47 -11.30
CA LEU A 91 -17.02 36.80 -9.92
C LEU A 91 -15.51 36.70 -9.70
N VAL A 92 -14.87 35.65 -10.24
CA VAL A 92 -13.40 35.48 -10.20
C VAL A 92 -12.69 36.60 -10.95
N HIS A 93 -13.20 37.07 -12.09
CA HIS A 93 -12.59 38.20 -12.80
C HIS A 93 -12.75 39.53 -12.07
N ARG A 94 -13.91 39.78 -11.44
CA ARG A 94 -14.15 41.01 -10.66
C ARG A 94 -13.35 41.06 -9.37
N LEU A 95 -13.24 39.93 -8.67
CA LEU A 95 -12.43 39.84 -7.44
C LEU A 95 -10.94 39.68 -7.76
N GLY A 96 -10.60 39.08 -8.90
CA GLY A 96 -9.23 38.78 -9.31
C GLY A 96 -8.38 40.03 -9.49
N ALA A 97 -8.88 41.11 -10.08
CA ALA A 97 -8.06 42.32 -10.29
C ALA A 97 -7.75 43.08 -8.98
N ALA A 98 -8.72 43.15 -8.06
CA ALA A 98 -8.54 43.78 -6.75
C ALA A 98 -7.71 42.91 -5.80
N ALA A 99 -7.97 41.60 -5.76
CA ALA A 99 -7.22 40.64 -4.97
C ALA A 99 -5.78 40.46 -5.46
N LEU A 100 -5.52 40.54 -6.77
CA LEU A 100 -4.15 40.46 -7.32
C LEU A 100 -3.31 41.67 -6.90
N ARG A 101 -3.91 42.86 -6.78
CA ARG A 101 -3.25 44.06 -6.23
C ARG A 101 -2.93 43.91 -4.74
N GLN A 102 -3.81 43.27 -3.96
CA GLN A 102 -3.59 42.99 -2.54
C GLN A 102 -2.61 41.84 -2.30
N LEU A 103 -2.53 40.84 -3.19
CA LEU A 103 -1.51 39.77 -3.12
C LEU A 103 -0.10 40.29 -3.41
N LEU A 104 0.03 41.36 -4.19
CA LEU A 104 1.29 42.04 -4.47
C LEU A 104 1.68 43.07 -3.40
N HIS A 105 0.90 43.22 -2.32
CA HIS A 105 1.30 44.09 -1.23
C HIS A 105 2.56 43.51 -0.55
N PRO A 106 3.59 44.32 -0.26
CA PRO A 106 4.85 43.85 0.34
C PRO A 106 4.65 43.11 1.67
N ALA A 107 3.62 43.46 2.45
CA ALA A 107 3.27 42.75 3.68
C ALA A 107 2.80 41.30 3.43
N VAL A 108 2.00 41.08 2.37
CA VAL A 108 1.50 39.75 1.99
C VAL A 108 2.63 38.92 1.39
N LEU A 109 3.50 39.53 0.59
CA LEU A 109 4.71 38.87 0.08
C LEU A 109 5.68 38.49 1.20
N GLY A 110 5.84 39.35 2.22
CA GLY A 110 6.63 39.04 3.41
C GLY A 110 6.08 37.85 4.19
N LEU A 111 4.77 37.83 4.45
CA LEU A 111 4.08 36.70 5.10
C LEU A 111 4.16 35.40 4.28
N ALA A 112 3.97 35.49 2.96
CA ALA A 112 4.11 34.35 2.06
C ALA A 112 5.55 33.82 2.04
N GLY A 113 6.55 34.71 2.09
CA GLY A 113 7.96 34.35 2.23
C GLY A 113 8.24 33.61 3.53
N ILE A 114 7.77 34.12 4.68
CA ILE A 114 7.93 33.47 5.99
C ILE A 114 7.25 32.10 6.00
N THR A 115 6.03 32.01 5.48
CA THR A 115 5.28 30.76 5.39
C THR A 115 5.97 29.77 4.45
N GLY A 116 6.49 30.25 3.32
CA GLY A 116 7.26 29.45 2.37
C GLY A 116 8.56 28.90 2.98
N VAL A 117 9.28 29.71 3.75
CA VAL A 117 10.46 29.28 4.50
C VAL A 117 10.09 28.21 5.53
N TRP A 118 9.04 28.42 6.33
CA TRP A 118 8.55 27.44 7.29
C TRP A 118 8.08 26.14 6.64
N LEU A 119 7.40 26.22 5.50
CA LEU A 119 6.97 25.04 4.75
C LEU A 119 8.17 24.29 4.16
N TYR A 120 9.17 25.02 3.64
CA TYR A 120 10.40 24.43 3.12
C TYR A 120 11.24 23.77 4.23
N THR A 121 11.32 24.38 5.41
CA THR A 121 12.03 23.78 6.55
C THR A 121 11.28 22.56 7.09
N ALA A 122 9.95 22.61 7.16
CA ALA A 122 9.15 21.44 7.52
C ALA A 122 9.28 20.30 6.49
N TRP A 123 9.26 20.63 5.21
CA TRP A 123 9.44 19.65 4.12
C TRP A 123 10.84 19.04 4.15
N SER A 124 11.89 19.85 4.32
CA SER A 124 13.27 19.35 4.38
C SER A 124 13.60 18.60 5.68
N ALA A 125 12.85 18.85 6.76
CA ALA A 125 12.90 18.07 7.99
C ALA A 125 11.96 16.84 7.97
N THR A 126 11.23 16.60 6.88
CA THR A 126 10.37 15.42 6.78
C THR A 126 11.27 14.19 6.55
N PRO A 127 11.22 13.18 7.44
CA PRO A 127 12.06 12.01 7.35
C PRO A 127 11.70 11.22 6.10
N GLN A 128 12.72 10.91 5.30
CA GLN A 128 12.57 10.13 4.07
C GLN A 128 12.55 8.65 4.41
N LEU A 129 11.76 7.87 3.67
CA LEU A 129 11.80 6.42 3.75
C LEU A 129 12.73 5.90 2.66
N ALA A 130 13.68 5.05 3.04
CA ALA A 130 14.53 4.32 2.13
C ALA A 130 14.32 2.82 2.29
N ILE A 131 14.58 2.04 1.25
CA ILE A 131 14.61 0.58 1.34
C ILE A 131 16.07 0.14 1.42
N SER A 132 16.41 -0.70 2.40
CA SER A 132 17.74 -1.31 2.43
C SER A 132 17.92 -2.27 1.25
N THR A 133 19.00 -2.13 0.46
CA THR A 133 19.31 -3.06 -0.63
C THR A 133 20.07 -4.28 -0.13
N GLN A 134 20.78 -4.14 1.01
CA GLN A 134 21.58 -5.16 1.67
C GLN A 134 21.40 -5.08 3.19
N ALA A 135 21.96 -6.05 3.92
CA ALA A 135 21.99 -5.98 5.38
C ALA A 135 22.86 -4.80 5.81
N LEU A 136 22.32 -3.90 6.64
CA LEU A 136 23.00 -2.70 7.12
C LEU A 136 23.18 -2.79 8.62
N ALA A 137 24.43 -2.88 9.07
CA ALA A 137 24.75 -2.74 10.48
C ALA A 137 24.79 -1.25 10.86
N SER A 138 24.19 -0.92 12.01
CA SER A 138 24.23 0.40 12.60
C SER A 138 24.41 0.28 14.11
N ASN A 139 25.15 1.21 14.69
CA ASN A 139 25.17 1.41 16.13
C ASN A 139 24.08 2.43 16.47
N LEU A 140 23.00 1.96 17.07
CA LEU A 140 21.90 2.80 17.54
C LEU A 140 22.23 3.31 18.94
N ILE A 141 22.16 4.63 19.11
CA ILE A 141 22.22 5.29 20.40
C ILE A 141 20.78 5.43 20.87
N GLY A 142 20.41 4.64 21.86
CA GLY A 142 19.11 4.69 22.49
C GLY A 142 18.89 5.97 23.31
N PRO A 143 17.65 6.24 23.72
CA PRO A 143 17.29 7.41 24.54
C PRO A 143 18.03 7.44 25.90
N ASP A 144 18.40 6.27 26.41
CA ASP A 144 19.16 6.10 27.66
C ASP A 144 20.68 6.29 27.46
N GLY A 145 21.13 6.67 26.25
CA GLY A 145 22.54 6.82 25.88
C GLY A 145 23.27 5.49 25.63
N ARG A 146 22.59 4.36 25.76
CA ARG A 146 23.16 3.03 25.45
C ARG A 146 23.34 2.86 23.95
N VAL A 147 24.49 2.30 23.57
CA VAL A 147 24.79 1.95 22.19
C VAL A 147 24.45 0.48 21.96
N GLU A 148 23.57 0.21 21.01
CA GLU A 148 23.15 -1.13 20.62
C GLU A 148 23.47 -1.35 19.14
N SER A 149 24.15 -2.45 18.82
CA SER A 149 24.38 -2.84 17.43
C SER A 149 23.12 -3.47 16.87
N TYR A 150 22.53 -2.82 15.88
CA TYR A 150 21.32 -3.27 15.20
C TYR A 150 21.59 -3.47 13.72
N THR A 151 21.15 -4.60 13.18
CA THR A 151 21.30 -4.92 11.76
C THR A 151 19.94 -4.85 11.08
N PHE A 152 19.77 -3.88 10.18
CA PHE A 152 18.63 -3.83 9.29
C PHE A 152 18.75 -4.95 8.26
N PRO A 153 17.76 -5.84 8.14
CA PRO A 153 17.74 -6.83 7.07
C PRO A 153 17.67 -6.16 5.70
N ALA A 154 18.07 -6.86 4.65
CA ALA A 154 17.84 -6.40 3.29
C ALA A 154 16.33 -6.29 2.99
N ARG A 155 15.96 -5.39 2.08
CA ARG A 155 14.59 -5.09 1.64
C ARG A 155 13.65 -4.61 2.75
N THR A 156 14.20 -3.96 3.77
CA THR A 156 13.42 -3.40 4.88
C THR A 156 13.35 -1.89 4.76
N TRP A 157 12.22 -1.30 5.18
CA TRP A 157 12.07 0.15 5.25
C TRP A 157 12.93 0.71 6.37
N VAL A 158 13.80 1.66 6.01
CA VAL A 158 14.69 2.37 6.91
C VAL A 158 14.26 3.84 6.93
N PRO A 159 13.82 4.36 8.08
CA PRO A 159 13.55 5.78 8.25
C PRO A 159 14.86 6.58 8.28
N VAL A 160 15.07 7.40 7.26
CA VAL A 160 16.22 8.28 7.10
C VAL A 160 15.84 9.68 7.56
N GLU A 161 16.54 10.18 8.58
CA GLU A 161 16.35 11.52 9.12
C GLU A 161 17.18 12.55 8.36
N ARG A 162 18.42 12.20 8.02
CA ARG A 162 19.34 13.05 7.25
C ARG A 162 20.16 12.19 6.30
N LEU A 163 20.33 12.66 5.08
CA LEU A 163 21.14 12.02 4.06
C LEU A 163 22.41 12.86 3.83
N ASP A 164 23.57 12.32 4.21
CA ASP A 164 24.87 12.92 3.90
C ASP A 164 25.48 12.29 2.64
N ALA A 165 26.71 12.70 2.29
CA ALA A 165 27.39 12.24 1.08
C ALA A 165 27.60 10.71 1.05
N GLN A 166 28.00 10.13 2.17
CA GLN A 166 28.35 8.70 2.27
C GLN A 166 27.51 7.92 3.29
N VAL A 167 26.87 8.63 4.22
CA VAL A 167 26.17 8.04 5.37
C VAL A 167 24.76 8.61 5.43
N ALA A 168 23.81 7.81 5.89
CA ALA A 168 22.47 8.24 6.22
C ALA A 168 22.29 8.14 7.74
N GLN A 169 21.81 9.23 8.36
CA GLN A 169 21.34 9.22 9.74
C GLN A 169 19.94 8.63 9.76
N ILE A 170 19.74 7.69 10.67
CA ILE A 170 18.51 6.93 10.79
C ILE A 170 17.97 7.06 12.21
N ARG A 171 16.66 6.87 12.36
CA ARG A 171 15.99 6.91 13.66
C ARG A 171 15.11 5.68 13.86
N VAL A 172 15.27 4.97 14.96
CA VAL A 172 14.47 3.78 15.26
C VAL A 172 13.59 4.08 16.46
N TRP A 173 12.29 3.78 16.35
CA TRP A 173 11.38 3.93 17.48
C TRP A 173 11.50 2.75 18.42
N TYR A 174 11.84 3.00 19.69
CA TYR A 174 11.79 2.03 20.77
C TYR A 174 10.45 2.15 21.48
N SER A 175 9.68 1.07 21.53
CA SER A 175 8.36 1.06 22.16
C SER A 175 8.44 1.52 23.61
N GLY A 176 7.80 2.64 23.93
CA GLY A 176 7.73 3.19 25.28
C GLY A 176 8.95 4.01 25.75
N GLN A 177 10.01 4.15 24.94
CA GLN A 177 11.26 4.80 25.38
C GLN A 177 11.72 6.00 24.55
N ARG A 178 11.10 6.26 23.38
CA ARG A 178 11.43 7.30 22.37
C ARG A 178 12.30 6.77 21.23
N TYR A 179 12.75 7.66 20.35
CA TYR A 179 13.61 7.32 19.22
C TYR A 179 15.06 7.13 19.69
N GLY A 180 15.73 6.12 19.15
CA GLY A 180 17.18 6.04 19.11
C GLY A 180 17.69 6.44 17.74
N HIS A 181 18.94 6.91 17.67
CA HIS A 181 19.55 7.43 16.46
C HIS A 181 20.78 6.62 16.07
N GLY A 182 21.00 6.42 14.78
CA GLY A 182 22.18 5.73 14.29
C GLY A 182 22.57 6.17 12.90
N THR A 183 23.60 5.54 12.36
CA THR A 183 24.13 5.83 11.03
C THR A 183 24.29 4.54 10.22
N VAL A 184 23.94 4.60 8.93
CA VAL A 184 24.12 3.50 7.98
C VAL A 184 24.76 4.01 6.69
N TRP A 185 25.44 3.12 5.97
CA TRP A 185 26.03 3.47 4.68
C TRP A 185 24.96 3.78 3.64
N ARG A 186 25.09 4.93 2.97
CA ARG A 186 24.15 5.37 1.93
C ARG A 186 24.09 4.42 0.74
N THR A 187 25.20 3.76 0.41
CA THR A 187 25.30 2.84 -0.74
C THR A 187 24.37 1.63 -0.65
N GLY A 188 23.94 1.27 0.57
CA GLY A 188 23.00 0.18 0.77
C GLY A 188 21.55 0.64 0.95
N LEU A 189 21.22 1.88 0.60
CA LEU A 189 19.87 2.44 0.66
C LEU A 189 19.37 2.80 -0.74
N ASP A 190 18.15 2.40 -1.04
CA ASP A 190 17.37 2.83 -2.20
C ASP A 190 16.32 3.85 -1.76
N LEU A 191 16.46 5.09 -2.20
CA LEU A 191 15.57 6.18 -1.82
C LEU A 191 14.35 6.16 -2.75
N SER A 192 13.17 5.80 -2.22
CA SER A 192 11.93 5.92 -2.97
C SER A 192 11.64 7.40 -3.22
N ARG A 193 11.77 7.84 -4.48
CA ARG A 193 11.43 9.20 -4.92
C ARG A 193 9.93 9.40 -5.01
#